data_AF-A0A7S3MNJ9-F1
#
_entry.id   AF-A0A7S3MNJ9-F1
#
_cell.length_a   1.000
_cell.length_b   1.000
_cell.length_c   1.000
_cell.angle_alpha   90.00
_cell.angle_beta   90.00
_cell.angle_gamma   90.00
#
_symmetry.space_group_name_H-M   'P 1'
#
loop_
_entity.id
_entity.type
_entity.pdbx_description
1 polymer ?
#
loop_
_entity_poly.entity_id
_entity_poly.type
_entity_poly.pdbx_seq_one_letter_code
_entity_poly.pdbx_strand_id
1 'polypeptide(L)'
;MLDQPSLNTIKLQIGYDSAYVKQEVQRQQNITNLSHESNRLIDEIVSFEPRSGNDFEGITLLYKKIFNYLLYKNKQHIIGKYSNIQLTTSVSNTIEREVAAALESVLPRAGLRPFVALTTPEKVAQLCELSNIVIGIRLFNRDIGKGGVGLESFSEIINHPARNLINELNSEVAEIMEQSDRYTMFFNVLSELPDPGAAELIDYYKQELTYKRQFLIYILELKSDVQISEQNIDGLQAKYENEITELKSLIGNKSSIPKDQVYPRFDSLSQIYSQLLEEKNLAVLRSELFRVLLEYKQSMTNQ
;
A
#
# COMPACT_ATOMS: atom_id res chain seq x y z
N MET A 1 11.23 -43.48 7.17
CA MET A 1 12.28 -42.58 6.64
C MET A 1 12.11 -41.27 7.39
N LEU A 2 13.03 -40.94 8.29
CA LEU A 2 13.06 -39.62 8.92
C LEU A 2 13.33 -38.59 7.82
N ASP A 3 12.43 -37.62 7.64
CA ASP A 3 12.68 -36.48 6.76
C ASP A 3 13.98 -35.80 7.23
N GLN A 4 14.95 -35.62 6.34
CA GLN A 4 16.23 -35.00 6.70
C GLN A 4 16.00 -33.49 6.96
N PRO A 5 16.28 -32.96 8.17
CA PRO A 5 16.05 -31.56 8.49
C PRO A 5 16.85 -30.59 7.59
N SER A 6 17.99 -31.05 7.04
CA SER A 6 18.74 -30.34 6.01
C SER A 6 17.92 -30.10 4.72
N LEU A 7 17.19 -31.12 4.24
CA LEU A 7 16.29 -30.97 3.09
C LEU A 7 15.13 -30.01 3.39
N ASN A 8 14.59 -30.07 4.61
CA ASN A 8 13.53 -29.16 5.03
C ASN A 8 14.02 -27.71 5.08
N THR A 9 15.29 -27.48 5.47
CA THR A 9 15.90 -26.14 5.47
C THR A 9 15.94 -25.55 4.06
N ILE A 10 16.36 -26.36 3.07
CA ILE A 10 16.39 -25.95 1.66
C ILE A 10 14.97 -25.68 1.15
N LYS A 11 13.99 -26.52 1.50
CA LYS A 11 12.58 -26.32 1.13
C LYS A 11 12.02 -25.01 1.71
N LEU A 12 12.32 -24.70 2.97
CA LEU A 12 11.94 -23.45 3.63
C LEU A 12 12.54 -22.24 2.89
N GLN A 13 13.85 -22.27 2.62
CA GLN A 13 14.54 -21.18 1.92
C GLN A 13 13.93 -20.92 0.54
N ILE A 14 13.85 -21.97 -0.30
CA ILE A 14 13.28 -21.84 -1.65
C ILE A 14 11.82 -21.41 -1.60
N GLY A 15 11.03 -21.97 -0.69
CA GLY A 15 9.61 -21.68 -0.55
C GLY A 15 9.34 -20.24 -0.17
N TYR A 16 10.00 -19.77 0.88
CA TYR A 16 9.87 -18.39 1.36
C TYR A 16 10.40 -17.38 0.35
N ASP A 17 11.62 -17.56 -0.15
CA ASP A 17 12.24 -16.63 -1.10
C ASP A 17 11.43 -16.55 -2.40
N SER A 18 10.90 -17.68 -2.88
CA SER A 18 10.04 -17.71 -4.07
C SER A 18 8.72 -16.97 -3.83
N ALA A 19 8.09 -17.16 -2.68
CA ALA A 19 6.86 -16.46 -2.31
C ALA A 19 7.11 -14.95 -2.21
N TYR A 20 8.20 -14.54 -1.55
CA TYR A 20 8.62 -13.14 -1.41
C TYR A 20 8.85 -12.48 -2.77
N VAL A 21 9.69 -13.08 -3.61
CA VAL A 21 10.00 -12.57 -4.96
C VAL A 21 8.74 -12.47 -5.81
N LYS A 22 7.87 -13.49 -5.76
CA LYS A 22 6.61 -13.48 -6.51
C LYS A 22 5.71 -12.31 -6.10
N GLN A 23 5.57 -12.05 -4.79
CA GLN A 23 4.78 -10.92 -4.30
C GLN A 23 5.38 -9.59 -4.76
N GLU A 24 6.70 -9.42 -4.64
CA GLU A 24 7.37 -8.17 -5.01
C GLU A 24 7.29 -7.88 -6.52
N VAL A 25 7.45 -8.91 -7.35
CA VAL A 25 7.28 -8.80 -8.81
C VAL A 25 5.84 -8.40 -9.16
N GLN A 26 4.83 -9.01 -8.53
CA GLN A 26 3.43 -8.65 -8.77
C GLN A 26 3.13 -7.21 -8.36
N ARG A 27 3.67 -6.78 -7.20
CA ARG A 27 3.52 -5.40 -6.72
C ARG A 27 4.15 -4.41 -7.70
N GLN A 28 5.38 -4.66 -8.14
CA GLN A 28 6.08 -3.79 -9.09
C GLN A 28 5.39 -3.76 -10.46
N GLN A 29 4.89 -4.90 -10.95
CA GLN A 29 4.10 -4.95 -12.19
C GLN A 29 2.83 -4.11 -12.09
N ASN A 30 2.11 -4.18 -10.97
CA ASN A 30 0.91 -3.36 -10.75
C ASN A 30 1.24 -1.87 -10.78
N ILE A 31 2.29 -1.43 -10.08
CA ILE A 31 2.75 -0.03 -10.08
C ILE A 31 3.10 0.42 -11.50
N THR A 32 3.88 -0.39 -12.22
CA THR A 32 4.30 -0.10 -13.60
C THR A 32 3.10 0.02 -14.55
N ASN A 33 2.15 -0.91 -14.48
CA ASN A 33 0.93 -0.88 -15.30
C ASN A 33 0.09 0.37 -15.02
N LEU A 34 -0.09 0.72 -13.74
CA LEU A 34 -0.85 1.90 -13.34
C LEU A 34 -0.19 3.20 -13.83
N SER A 35 1.15 3.25 -13.73
CA SER A 35 1.97 4.37 -14.21
C SER A 35 1.91 4.51 -15.74
N HIS A 36 2.02 3.41 -16.48
CA HIS A 36 1.92 3.43 -17.95
C HIS A 36 0.61 4.00 -18.45
N GLU A 37 -0.52 3.55 -17.90
CA GLU A 37 -1.84 4.04 -18.32
C GLU A 37 -2.06 5.49 -17.90
N SER A 38 -1.56 5.89 -16.71
CA SER A 38 -1.55 7.30 -16.27
C SER A 38 -0.78 8.18 -17.26
N ASN A 39 0.42 7.76 -17.66
CA ASN A 39 1.27 8.51 -18.59
C ASN A 39 0.65 8.57 -19.98
N ARG A 40 0.05 7.47 -20.46
CA ARG A 40 -0.68 7.44 -21.74
C ARG A 40 -1.79 8.50 -21.78
N LEU A 41 -2.58 8.62 -20.71
CA LEU A 41 -3.65 9.62 -20.60
C LEU A 41 -3.09 11.05 -20.50
N ILE A 42 -1.97 11.25 -19.81
CA ILE A 42 -1.28 12.55 -19.75
C ILE A 42 -0.78 12.95 -21.14
N ASP A 43 -0.10 12.04 -21.85
CA ASP A 43 0.42 12.29 -23.20
C ASP A 43 -0.72 12.64 -24.17
N GLU A 44 -1.85 11.95 -24.07
CA GLU A 44 -3.07 12.26 -24.83
C GLU A 44 -3.66 13.65 -24.56
N ILE A 45 -3.46 14.19 -23.36
CA ILE A 45 -3.92 15.54 -22.97
C ILE A 45 -2.91 16.58 -23.44
N VAL A 46 -1.62 16.34 -23.23
CA VAL A 46 -0.57 17.33 -23.48
C VAL A 46 -0.29 17.50 -24.98
N SER A 47 -0.39 16.41 -25.75
CA SER A 47 -0.29 16.45 -27.22
C SER A 47 -1.52 17.06 -27.91
N PHE A 48 -2.60 17.32 -27.16
CA PHE A 48 -3.81 17.89 -27.71
C PHE A 48 -3.69 19.41 -27.86
N GLU A 49 -3.66 19.88 -29.11
CA GLU A 49 -3.65 21.30 -29.45
C GLU A 49 -4.99 21.73 -30.05
N PRO A 50 -5.74 22.64 -29.39
CA PRO A 50 -6.94 23.23 -29.98
C PRO A 50 -6.57 24.04 -31.21
N ARG A 51 -7.42 24.06 -32.24
CA ARG A 51 -7.13 24.76 -33.52
C ARG A 51 -7.00 26.27 -33.34
N SER A 52 -7.61 26.83 -32.30
CA SER A 52 -7.49 28.23 -31.89
C SER A 52 -7.96 28.42 -30.44
N GLY A 53 -7.62 29.53 -29.78
CA GLY A 53 -8.09 29.87 -28.42
C GLY A 53 -9.62 30.04 -28.28
N ASN A 54 -10.35 30.08 -29.41
CA ASN A 54 -11.82 30.13 -29.47
C ASN A 54 -12.45 28.80 -29.96
N ASP A 55 -11.66 27.74 -30.07
CA ASP A 55 -12.12 26.40 -30.46
C ASP A 55 -12.93 25.75 -29.31
N PHE A 56 -14.22 26.07 -29.25
CA PHE A 56 -15.13 25.57 -28.21
C PHE A 56 -15.21 24.04 -28.20
N GLU A 57 -15.23 23.41 -29.38
CA GLU A 57 -15.25 21.96 -29.52
C GLU A 57 -13.93 21.35 -29.02
N GLY A 58 -12.79 21.94 -29.38
CA GLY A 58 -11.48 21.54 -28.90
C GLY A 58 -11.34 21.64 -27.37
N ILE A 59 -11.78 22.75 -26.78
CA ILE A 59 -11.78 22.92 -25.31
C ILE A 59 -12.71 21.91 -24.62
N THR A 60 -13.86 21.61 -25.22
CA THR A 60 -14.78 20.58 -24.70
C THR A 60 -14.13 19.19 -24.72
N LEU A 61 -13.42 18.86 -25.80
CA LEU A 61 -12.71 17.59 -25.92
C LEU A 61 -11.53 17.49 -24.94
N LEU A 62 -10.77 18.57 -24.76
CA LEU A 62 -9.70 18.66 -23.77
C LEU A 62 -10.23 18.45 -22.35
N TYR A 63 -11.32 19.13 -21.98
CA TYR A 63 -11.97 18.93 -20.68
C TYR A 63 -12.37 17.47 -20.46
N LYS A 64 -12.93 16.82 -21.49
CA LYS A 64 -13.29 15.39 -21.43
C LYS A 64 -12.07 14.49 -21.23
N LYS A 65 -10.93 14.79 -21.88
CA LYS A 65 -9.67 14.04 -21.68
C LYS A 65 -9.14 14.21 -20.25
N ILE A 66 -9.13 15.43 -19.72
CA ILE A 66 -8.74 15.71 -18.33
C ILE A 66 -9.66 14.97 -17.36
N PHE A 67 -10.97 15.03 -17.58
CA PHE A 67 -11.94 14.29 -16.77
C PHE A 67 -11.66 12.78 -16.78
N ASN A 68 -11.39 12.18 -17.94
CA ASN A 68 -11.08 10.75 -18.05
C ASN A 68 -9.80 10.38 -17.28
N TYR A 69 -8.75 11.22 -17.36
CA TYR A 69 -7.53 11.06 -16.57
C TYR A 69 -7.82 11.12 -15.07
N LEU A 70 -8.56 12.12 -14.60
CA LEU A 70 -8.93 12.24 -13.18
C LEU A 70 -9.80 11.07 -12.72
N LEU A 71 -10.72 10.61 -13.56
CA LEU A 71 -11.56 9.46 -13.27
C LEU A 71 -10.72 8.18 -13.14
N TYR A 72 -9.75 7.97 -14.02
CA TYR A 72 -8.80 6.88 -13.93
C TYR A 72 -8.01 6.93 -12.61
N LYS A 73 -7.41 8.08 -12.28
CA LYS A 73 -6.68 8.28 -11.02
C LYS A 73 -7.55 8.04 -9.78
N ASN A 74 -8.82 8.41 -9.83
CA ASN A 74 -9.74 8.17 -8.71
C ASN A 74 -10.17 6.69 -8.60
N LYS A 75 -10.30 5.98 -9.73
CA LYS A 75 -10.60 4.54 -9.74
C LYS A 75 -9.38 3.69 -9.39
N GLN A 76 -8.16 4.17 -9.59
CA GLN A 76 -6.92 3.44 -9.29
C GLN A 76 -6.86 2.96 -7.82
N HIS A 77 -7.42 3.75 -6.90
CA HIS A 77 -7.46 3.43 -5.46
C HIS A 77 -8.48 2.33 -5.10
N ILE A 78 -9.31 1.91 -6.07
CA ILE A 78 -10.34 0.89 -5.94
C ILE A 78 -9.89 -0.41 -6.61
N ILE A 79 -9.04 -0.32 -7.65
CA ILE A 79 -8.68 -1.42 -8.55
C ILE A 79 -7.65 -2.41 -7.93
N GLY A 80 -7.29 -2.26 -6.66
CA GLY A 80 -6.37 -3.17 -5.97
C GLY A 80 -7.01 -4.47 -5.48
N LYS A 81 -6.23 -5.57 -5.46
CA LYS A 81 -6.61 -6.88 -4.86
C LYS A 81 -7.08 -6.79 -3.40
N TYR A 82 -6.76 -5.70 -2.71
CA TYR A 82 -6.98 -5.50 -1.28
C TYR A 82 -8.03 -4.42 -0.97
N SER A 83 -8.70 -3.89 -1.99
CA SER A 83 -9.88 -3.05 -1.81
C SER A 83 -11.09 -3.94 -1.50
N ASN A 84 -11.77 -3.65 -0.40
CA ASN A 84 -13.03 -4.33 -0.05
C ASN A 84 -14.23 -3.82 -0.87
N ILE A 85 -14.02 -2.85 -1.75
CA ILE A 85 -15.09 -2.15 -2.47
C ILE A 85 -15.23 -2.76 -3.87
N GLN A 86 -16.39 -3.35 -4.12
CA GLN A 86 -16.75 -3.84 -5.45
C GLN A 86 -17.20 -2.67 -6.35
N LEU A 87 -16.59 -2.57 -7.54
CA LEU A 87 -16.90 -1.54 -8.52
C LEU A 87 -18.20 -1.86 -9.28
N THR A 88 -19.35 -1.66 -8.63
CA THR A 88 -20.66 -1.80 -9.27
C THR A 88 -20.98 -0.60 -10.17
N THR A 89 -21.94 -0.74 -11.08
CA THR A 89 -22.38 0.35 -11.97
C THR A 89 -22.85 1.59 -11.20
N SER A 90 -23.56 1.41 -10.08
CA SER A 90 -24.04 2.52 -9.25
C SER A 90 -22.89 3.26 -8.54
N VAL A 91 -21.87 2.52 -8.07
CA VAL A 91 -20.64 3.07 -7.52
C VAL A 91 -19.88 3.86 -8.59
N SER A 92 -19.68 3.29 -9.79
CA SER A 92 -19.00 3.98 -10.90
C SER A 92 -19.68 5.29 -11.27
N ASN A 93 -21.02 5.29 -11.42
CA ASN A 93 -21.79 6.49 -11.76
C ASN A 93 -21.71 7.57 -10.67
N THR A 94 -21.51 7.17 -9.41
CA THR A 94 -21.37 8.13 -8.30
C THR A 94 -19.97 8.72 -8.25
N ILE A 95 -18.94 7.91 -8.46
CA ILE A 95 -17.56 8.38 -8.62
C ILE A 95 -17.47 9.39 -9.76
N GLU A 96 -18.08 9.09 -10.92
CA GLU A 96 -18.08 9.99 -12.08
C GLU A 96 -18.70 11.35 -11.76
N ARG A 97 -19.82 11.37 -11.04
CA ARG A 97 -20.47 12.61 -10.60
C ARG A 97 -19.63 13.40 -9.60
N GLU A 98 -19.02 12.74 -8.63
CA GLU A 98 -18.14 13.38 -7.65
C GLU A 98 -16.89 13.97 -8.30
N VAL A 99 -16.25 13.22 -9.20
CA VAL A 99 -15.07 13.68 -9.95
C VAL A 99 -15.45 14.87 -10.84
N ALA A 100 -16.59 14.82 -11.52
CA ALA A 100 -17.06 15.94 -12.34
C ALA A 100 -17.33 17.19 -11.50
N ALA A 101 -17.98 17.05 -10.34
CA ALA A 101 -18.26 18.18 -9.45
C ALA A 101 -16.96 18.79 -8.87
N ALA A 102 -16.00 17.95 -8.46
CA ALA A 102 -14.71 18.40 -7.98
C ALA A 102 -13.90 19.10 -9.09
N LEU A 103 -13.86 18.53 -10.30
CA LEU A 103 -13.21 19.14 -11.45
C LEU A 103 -13.83 20.51 -11.77
N GLU A 104 -15.15 20.62 -11.82
CA GLU A 104 -15.82 21.90 -12.12
C GLU A 104 -15.55 22.97 -11.05
N SER A 105 -15.40 22.57 -9.79
CA SER A 105 -15.03 23.48 -8.70
C SER A 105 -13.59 23.99 -8.82
N VAL A 106 -12.67 23.14 -9.27
CA VAL A 106 -11.23 23.44 -9.26
C VAL A 106 -10.76 24.07 -10.57
N LEU A 107 -11.15 23.49 -11.69
CA LEU A 107 -10.80 23.88 -13.04
C LEU A 107 -12.04 23.80 -13.95
N PRO A 108 -12.94 24.80 -13.90
CA PRO A 108 -14.09 24.85 -14.78
C PRO A 108 -13.64 24.99 -16.24
N ARG A 109 -14.51 24.63 -17.19
CA ARG A 109 -14.19 24.66 -18.63
C ARG A 109 -13.63 26.02 -19.11
N ALA A 110 -14.16 27.11 -18.59
CA ALA A 110 -13.68 28.46 -18.92
C ALA A 110 -12.22 28.71 -18.48
N GLY A 111 -11.76 28.00 -17.44
CA GLY A 111 -10.40 28.04 -16.91
C GLY A 111 -9.38 27.21 -17.70
N LEU A 112 -9.78 26.52 -18.77
CA LEU A 112 -8.85 25.75 -19.61
C LEU A 112 -8.02 26.62 -20.57
N ARG A 113 -8.40 27.88 -20.80
CA ARG A 113 -7.64 28.75 -21.71
C ARG A 113 -6.19 28.98 -21.24
N PRO A 114 -5.94 29.34 -19.96
CA PRO A 114 -4.57 29.38 -19.43
C PRO A 114 -3.83 28.04 -19.54
N PHE A 115 -4.50 26.92 -19.29
CA PHE A 115 -3.90 25.58 -19.37
C PHE A 115 -3.32 25.28 -20.76
N VAL A 116 -4.01 25.68 -21.83
CA VAL A 116 -3.56 25.44 -23.21
C VAL A 116 -2.24 26.17 -23.50
N ALA A 117 -2.04 27.35 -22.91
CA ALA A 117 -0.86 28.19 -23.13
C ALA A 117 0.39 27.71 -22.37
N LEU A 118 0.25 26.75 -21.45
CA LEU A 118 1.36 26.18 -20.70
C LEU A 118 2.26 25.31 -21.58
N THR A 119 3.53 25.25 -21.19
CA THR A 119 4.49 24.29 -21.74
C THR A 119 4.12 22.85 -21.36
N THR A 120 4.64 21.88 -22.09
CA THR A 120 4.45 20.45 -21.79
C THR A 120 4.78 20.09 -20.32
N PRO A 121 5.94 20.47 -19.75
CA PRO A 121 6.25 20.18 -18.36
C PRO A 121 5.26 20.80 -17.36
N GLU A 122 4.82 22.04 -17.60
CA GLU A 122 3.85 22.73 -16.75
C GLU A 122 2.47 22.05 -16.82
N LYS A 123 2.02 21.62 -18.00
CA LYS A 123 0.78 20.85 -18.16
C LYS A 123 0.83 19.55 -17.37
N VAL A 124 1.95 18.81 -17.44
CA VAL A 124 2.13 17.57 -16.67
C VAL A 124 2.06 17.85 -15.17
N ALA A 125 2.80 18.84 -14.68
CA ALA A 125 2.78 19.22 -13.26
C ALA A 125 1.37 19.62 -12.79
N GLN A 126 0.67 20.42 -13.58
CA GLN A 126 -0.69 20.87 -13.25
C GLN A 126 -1.69 19.69 -13.27
N LEU A 127 -1.55 18.73 -14.17
CA LEU A 127 -2.39 17.53 -14.19
C LEU A 127 -2.16 16.64 -12.96
N CYS A 128 -0.89 16.48 -12.54
CA CYS A 128 -0.55 15.75 -11.31
C CYS A 128 -1.15 16.43 -10.07
N GLU A 129 -0.98 17.74 -9.93
CA GLU A 129 -1.54 18.52 -8.84
C GLU A 129 -3.08 18.47 -8.85
N LEU A 130 -3.70 18.68 -10.01
CA LEU A 130 -5.16 18.62 -10.17
C LEU A 130 -5.72 17.26 -9.77
N SER A 131 -5.03 16.17 -10.12
CA SER A 131 -5.40 14.81 -9.69
C SER A 131 -5.43 14.69 -8.18
N ASN A 132 -4.39 15.15 -7.50
CA ASN A 132 -4.29 15.06 -6.05
C ASN A 132 -5.33 15.96 -5.37
N ILE A 133 -5.57 17.17 -5.86
CA ILE A 133 -6.61 18.06 -5.34
C ILE A 133 -7.99 17.42 -5.46
N VAL A 134 -8.33 16.82 -6.61
CA VAL A 134 -9.63 16.18 -6.84
C VAL A 134 -9.83 14.99 -5.90
N ILE A 135 -8.80 14.15 -5.71
CA ILE A 135 -8.84 13.05 -4.75
C ILE A 135 -9.00 13.61 -3.32
N GLY A 136 -8.23 14.63 -2.95
CA GLY A 136 -8.30 15.29 -1.64
C GLY A 136 -9.68 15.86 -1.33
N ILE A 137 -10.34 16.51 -2.29
CA ILE A 137 -11.72 16.99 -2.14
C ILE A 137 -12.68 15.83 -1.86
N ARG A 138 -12.54 14.71 -2.59
CA ARG A 138 -13.38 13.53 -2.38
C ARG A 138 -13.11 12.86 -1.03
N LEU A 139 -11.86 12.84 -0.58
CA LEU A 139 -11.48 12.36 0.76
C LEU A 139 -12.09 13.22 1.86
N PHE A 140 -11.99 14.54 1.75
CA PHE A 140 -12.62 15.45 2.70
C PHE A 140 -14.15 15.30 2.70
N ASN A 141 -14.77 15.20 1.53
CA ASN A 141 -16.22 14.97 1.41
C ASN A 141 -16.63 13.63 2.03
N ARG A 142 -15.76 12.61 1.98
CA ARG A 142 -15.96 11.34 2.70
C ARG A 142 -15.97 11.56 4.20
N ASP A 143 -14.98 12.26 4.72
CA ASP A 143 -14.81 12.50 6.15
C ASP A 143 -15.99 13.27 6.77
N ILE A 144 -16.58 14.22 6.02
CA ILE A 144 -17.79 14.95 6.45
C ILE A 144 -19.11 14.25 6.08
N GLY A 145 -19.06 13.03 5.54
CA GLY A 145 -20.24 12.22 5.20
C GLY A 145 -21.07 12.71 4.01
N LYS A 146 -20.48 13.51 3.10
CA LYS A 146 -21.15 14.09 1.92
C LYS A 146 -20.74 13.47 0.58
N GLY A 147 -19.84 12.50 0.56
CA GLY A 147 -19.38 11.85 -0.67
C GLY A 147 -18.23 10.88 -0.45
N GLY A 148 -17.36 10.74 -1.44
CA GLY A 148 -16.19 9.88 -1.37
C GLY A 148 -16.53 8.40 -1.59
N VAL A 149 -17.57 8.13 -2.37
CA VAL A 149 -17.97 6.77 -2.73
C VAL A 149 -16.82 6.05 -3.44
N GLY A 150 -16.54 4.81 -3.05
CA GLY A 150 -15.47 4.01 -3.64
C GLY A 150 -14.07 4.28 -3.09
N LEU A 151 -13.84 5.33 -2.30
CA LEU A 151 -12.63 5.44 -1.49
C LEU A 151 -12.78 4.56 -0.24
N GLU A 152 -11.69 4.10 0.37
CA GLU A 152 -11.76 3.50 1.71
C GLU A 152 -11.74 4.61 2.76
N SER A 153 -12.37 4.39 3.91
CA SER A 153 -12.35 5.37 5.00
C SER A 153 -11.03 5.29 5.73
N PHE A 154 -10.64 6.41 6.34
CA PHE A 154 -9.48 6.46 7.20
C PHE A 154 -9.49 5.34 8.25
N SER A 155 -10.64 5.12 8.90
CA SER A 155 -10.82 4.06 9.89
C SER A 155 -10.65 2.64 9.30
N GLU A 156 -11.14 2.38 8.09
CA GLU A 156 -10.97 1.09 7.41
C GLU A 156 -9.50 0.84 7.02
N ILE A 157 -8.77 1.91 6.70
CA ILE A 157 -7.37 1.81 6.33
C ILE A 157 -6.51 1.51 7.56
N ILE A 158 -6.67 2.25 8.67
CA ILE A 158 -5.83 2.06 9.87
C ILE A 158 -6.20 0.80 10.67
N ASN A 159 -7.47 0.38 10.67
CA ASN A 159 -7.93 -0.79 11.42
C ASN A 159 -8.00 -2.05 10.55
N HIS A 160 -6.96 -2.29 9.74
CA HIS A 160 -6.92 -3.45 8.87
C HIS A 160 -6.55 -4.75 9.62
N PRO A 161 -6.96 -5.94 9.14
CA PRO A 161 -6.73 -7.21 9.83
C PRO A 161 -5.26 -7.51 10.15
N ALA A 162 -4.34 -7.05 9.29
CA ALA A 162 -2.91 -7.24 9.48
C ALA A 162 -2.28 -6.45 10.65
N ARG A 163 -3.02 -5.57 11.37
CA ARG A 163 -2.48 -4.84 12.54
C ARG A 163 -2.07 -5.76 13.69
N ASN A 164 -2.63 -6.97 13.75
CA ASN A 164 -2.25 -7.96 14.77
C ASN A 164 -0.98 -8.74 14.42
N LEU A 165 -0.48 -8.63 13.18
CA LEU A 165 0.63 -9.43 12.68
C LEU A 165 1.89 -9.26 13.54
N ILE A 166 2.15 -8.06 14.07
CA ILE A 166 3.30 -7.83 14.93
C ILE A 166 3.26 -8.65 16.22
N ASN A 167 2.06 -8.84 16.79
CA ASN A 167 1.89 -9.63 18.00
C ASN A 167 2.06 -11.12 17.71
N GLU A 168 1.52 -11.59 16.59
CA GLU A 168 1.70 -12.97 16.11
C GLU A 168 3.19 -13.28 15.87
N LEU A 169 3.90 -12.39 15.16
CA LEU A 169 5.34 -12.50 14.94
C LEU A 169 6.13 -12.49 16.25
N ASN A 170 5.78 -11.63 17.22
CA ASN A 170 6.45 -11.62 18.53
C ASN A 170 6.29 -12.94 19.28
N SER A 171 5.09 -13.54 19.25
CA SER A 171 4.83 -14.84 19.86
C SER A 171 5.68 -15.93 19.21
N GLU A 172 5.72 -15.95 17.88
CA GLU A 172 6.50 -16.93 17.11
C GLU A 172 8.01 -16.79 17.32
N VAL A 173 8.53 -15.55 17.35
CA VAL A 173 9.94 -15.29 17.70
C VAL A 173 10.27 -15.88 19.06
N ALA A 174 9.45 -15.60 20.08
CA ALA A 174 9.71 -16.07 21.44
C ALA A 174 9.76 -17.61 21.51
N GLU A 175 8.78 -18.28 20.89
CA GLU A 175 8.71 -19.75 20.88
C GLU A 175 9.93 -20.39 20.19
N ILE A 176 10.29 -19.90 18.99
CA ILE A 176 11.39 -20.47 18.22
C ILE A 176 12.75 -20.15 18.85
N MET A 177 12.89 -18.98 19.47
CA MET A 177 14.09 -18.64 20.25
C MET A 177 14.26 -19.59 21.43
N GLU A 178 13.21 -19.82 22.24
CA GLU A 178 13.26 -20.76 23.37
C GLU A 178 13.66 -22.16 22.93
N GLN A 179 13.06 -22.66 21.84
CA GLN A 179 13.43 -23.95 21.28
C GLN A 179 14.90 -23.97 20.82
N SER A 180 15.35 -22.94 20.09
CA SER A 180 16.73 -22.83 19.61
C SER A 180 17.75 -22.77 20.76
N ASP A 181 17.38 -22.14 21.88
CA ASP A 181 18.22 -22.04 23.07
C ASP A 181 18.38 -23.38 23.77
N ARG A 182 17.33 -24.24 23.81
CA ARG A 182 17.44 -25.61 24.34
C ARG A 182 18.48 -26.45 23.59
N TYR A 183 18.45 -26.41 22.25
CA TYR A 183 19.47 -27.09 21.44
C TYR A 183 20.85 -26.47 21.66
N THR A 184 20.95 -25.14 21.71
CA THR A 184 22.23 -24.45 21.93
C THR A 184 22.83 -24.85 23.29
N MET A 185 22.02 -24.93 24.34
CA MET A 185 22.43 -25.39 25.65
C MET A 185 22.90 -26.86 25.62
N PHE A 186 22.17 -27.75 24.94
CA PHE A 186 22.58 -29.14 24.74
C PHE A 186 23.96 -29.23 24.07
N PHE A 187 24.18 -28.49 22.98
CA PHE A 187 25.47 -28.49 22.28
C PHE A 187 26.62 -27.90 23.10
N ASN A 188 26.35 -26.95 23.99
CA ASN A 188 27.36 -26.36 24.86
C ASN A 188 27.91 -27.35 25.90
N VAL A 189 27.10 -28.31 26.37
CA VAL A 189 27.50 -29.31 27.37
C VAL A 189 27.85 -30.67 26.75
N LEU A 190 27.67 -30.84 25.44
CA LEU A 190 27.79 -32.12 24.74
C LEU A 190 29.13 -32.83 24.98
N SER A 191 30.24 -32.09 24.98
CA SER A 191 31.58 -32.64 25.22
C SER A 191 31.84 -33.09 26.66
N GLU A 192 31.00 -32.67 27.60
CA GLU A 192 31.11 -32.99 29.02
C GLU A 192 30.20 -34.17 29.42
N LEU A 193 29.34 -34.63 28.51
CA LEU A 193 28.42 -35.74 28.77
C LEU A 193 29.17 -37.09 28.78
N PRO A 194 28.96 -37.93 29.81
CA PRO A 194 29.56 -39.27 29.87
C PRO A 194 29.09 -40.21 28.75
N ASP A 195 27.86 -40.01 28.28
CA ASP A 195 27.27 -40.71 27.13
C ASP A 195 26.48 -39.68 26.28
N PRO A 196 27.12 -39.06 25.28
CA PRO A 196 26.50 -38.01 24.46
C PRO A 196 25.45 -38.55 23.48
N GLY A 197 25.26 -39.86 23.40
CA GLY A 197 24.34 -40.51 22.47
C GLY A 197 24.96 -40.79 21.09
N ALA A 198 24.16 -41.37 20.19
CA ALA A 198 24.61 -41.76 18.86
C ALA A 198 24.97 -40.54 17.98
N ALA A 199 26.08 -40.62 17.24
CA ALA A 199 26.54 -39.55 16.36
C ALA A 199 25.49 -39.11 15.33
N GLU A 200 24.69 -40.06 14.82
CA GLU A 200 23.59 -39.79 13.88
C GLU A 200 22.50 -38.91 14.50
N LEU A 201 22.20 -39.11 15.79
CA LEU A 201 21.20 -38.31 16.52
C LEU A 201 21.73 -36.90 16.80
N ILE A 202 23.01 -36.78 17.15
CA ILE A 202 23.67 -35.49 17.35
C ILE A 202 23.66 -34.68 16.05
N ASP A 203 23.98 -35.32 14.92
CA ASP A 203 23.92 -34.66 13.61
C ASP A 203 22.49 -34.24 13.24
N TYR A 204 21.50 -35.10 13.53
CA TYR A 204 20.09 -34.76 13.35
C TYR A 204 19.69 -33.50 14.14
N TYR A 205 20.02 -33.42 15.44
CA TYR A 205 19.75 -32.23 16.26
C TYR A 205 20.46 -30.98 15.76
N LYS A 206 21.64 -31.13 15.16
CA LYS A 206 22.37 -30.01 14.57
C LYS A 206 21.63 -29.48 13.34
N GLN A 207 21.14 -30.38 12.49
CA GLN A 207 20.34 -30.00 11.32
C GLN A 207 19.00 -29.36 11.73
N GLU A 208 18.35 -29.85 12.80
CA GLU A 208 17.14 -29.23 13.35
C GLU A 208 17.41 -27.82 13.90
N LEU A 209 18.50 -27.62 14.63
CA LEU A 209 18.90 -26.30 15.09
C LEU A 209 19.16 -25.35 13.92
N THR A 210 19.81 -25.82 12.85
CA THR A 210 19.98 -25.04 11.62
C THR A 210 18.64 -24.65 11.01
N TYR A 211 17.69 -25.58 10.91
CA TYR A 211 16.35 -25.31 10.42
C TYR A 211 15.62 -24.25 11.25
N LYS A 212 15.63 -24.39 12.59
CA LYS A 212 15.02 -23.44 13.53
C LYS A 212 15.63 -22.05 13.42
N ARG A 213 16.95 -21.94 13.30
CA ARG A 213 17.65 -20.66 13.12
C ARG A 213 17.32 -20.01 11.78
N GLN A 214 17.24 -20.79 10.70
CA GLN A 214 16.83 -20.25 9.39
C GLN A 214 15.40 -19.71 9.43
N PHE A 215 14.49 -20.44 10.07
CA PHE A 215 13.12 -19.99 10.28
C PHE A 215 13.05 -18.71 11.10
N LEU A 216 13.81 -18.64 12.20
CA LEU A 216 13.90 -17.46 13.06
C LEU A 216 14.42 -16.23 12.30
N ILE A 217 15.42 -16.38 11.44
CA ILE A 217 15.94 -15.29 10.60
C ILE A 217 14.81 -14.70 9.73
N TYR A 218 14.06 -15.54 9.01
CA TYR A 218 12.97 -15.06 8.17
C TYR A 218 11.84 -14.40 8.96
N ILE A 219 11.48 -14.92 10.14
CA ILE A 219 10.50 -14.25 11.01
C ILE A 219 11.01 -12.90 11.50
N LEU A 220 12.29 -12.79 11.88
CA LEU A 220 12.87 -11.53 12.35
C LEU A 220 12.93 -10.47 11.25
N GLU A 221 13.28 -10.87 10.02
CA GLU A 221 13.24 -9.99 8.84
C GLU A 221 11.81 -9.50 8.59
N LEU A 222 10.85 -10.42 8.55
CA LEU A 222 9.44 -10.09 8.36
C LEU A 222 8.89 -9.18 9.48
N LYS A 223 9.29 -9.43 10.72
CA LYS A 223 8.95 -8.59 11.88
C LYS A 223 9.53 -7.18 11.73
N SER A 224 10.79 -7.06 11.30
CA SER A 224 11.41 -5.74 11.07
C SER A 224 10.63 -4.95 10.02
N ASP A 225 10.25 -5.58 8.90
CA ASP A 225 9.42 -4.96 7.86
C ASP A 225 8.08 -4.46 8.40
N VAL A 226 7.38 -5.30 9.17
CA VAL A 226 6.09 -4.95 9.78
C VAL A 226 6.24 -3.81 10.78
N GLN A 227 7.28 -3.82 11.61
CA GLN A 227 7.53 -2.74 12.58
C GLN A 227 7.76 -1.38 11.90
N ILE A 228 8.49 -1.35 10.78
CA ILE A 228 8.71 -0.13 10.00
C ILE A 228 7.37 0.37 9.44
N SER A 229 6.57 -0.53 8.87
CA SER A 229 5.24 -0.19 8.33
C SER A 229 4.31 0.38 9.40
N GLU A 230 4.29 -0.21 10.59
CA GLU A 230 3.49 0.27 11.72
C GLU A 230 3.88 1.69 12.15
N GLN A 231 5.19 1.98 12.23
CA GLN A 231 5.69 3.32 12.53
C GLN A 231 5.31 4.35 11.45
N ASN A 232 5.35 3.94 10.17
CA ASN A 232 4.91 4.79 9.07
C ASN A 232 3.41 5.10 9.16
N ILE A 233 2.58 4.08 9.45
CA ILE A 233 1.13 4.25 9.62
C ILE A 233 0.83 5.24 10.75
N ASP A 234 1.47 5.10 11.92
CA ASP A 234 1.25 5.99 13.06
C ASP A 234 1.59 7.46 12.70
N GLY A 235 2.73 7.67 12.01
CA GLY A 235 3.15 9.00 11.54
C GLY A 235 2.22 9.59 10.47
N LEU A 236 1.72 8.77 9.56
CA LEU A 236 0.79 9.18 8.51
C LEU A 236 -0.62 9.47 9.06
N GLN A 237 -1.07 8.70 10.04
CA GLN A 237 -2.33 8.91 10.75
C GLN A 237 -2.38 10.31 11.36
N ALA A 238 -1.37 10.70 12.13
CA ALA A 238 -1.31 12.02 12.74
C ALA A 238 -1.36 13.16 11.70
N LYS A 239 -0.66 12.98 10.56
CA LYS A 239 -0.69 13.95 9.45
C LYS A 239 -2.06 14.03 8.79
N TYR A 240 -2.72 12.89 8.56
CA TYR A 240 -4.05 12.83 7.95
C TYR A 240 -5.08 13.55 8.81
N GLU A 241 -5.11 13.26 10.12
CA GLU A 241 -6.01 13.89 11.08
C GLU A 241 -5.79 15.41 11.17
N ASN A 242 -4.53 15.85 11.13
CA ASN A 242 -4.19 17.26 11.10
C ASN A 242 -4.71 17.97 9.84
N GLU A 243 -4.47 17.40 8.64
CA GLU A 243 -4.96 17.99 7.38
C GLU A 243 -6.49 18.07 7.34
N ILE A 244 -7.19 17.02 7.80
CA ILE A 244 -8.65 17.04 7.91
C ILE A 244 -9.14 18.14 8.87
N THR A 245 -8.50 18.28 10.03
CA THR A 245 -8.86 19.29 11.03
C THR A 245 -8.68 20.70 10.49
N GLU A 246 -7.55 20.95 9.83
CA GLU A 246 -7.25 22.23 9.20
C GLU A 246 -8.20 22.54 8.05
N LEU A 247 -8.52 21.56 7.19
CA LEU A 247 -9.51 21.72 6.12
C LEU A 247 -10.90 22.06 6.69
N LYS A 248 -11.33 21.39 7.78
CA LYS A 248 -12.60 21.71 8.46
C LYS A 248 -12.63 23.15 8.98
N SER A 249 -11.52 23.62 9.55
CA SER A 249 -11.36 25.01 10.04
C SER A 249 -11.38 26.05 8.91
N LEU A 250 -10.71 25.75 7.80
CA LEU A 250 -10.61 26.65 6.65
C LEU A 250 -11.92 26.75 5.87
N ILE A 251 -12.60 25.62 5.66
CA ILE A 251 -13.83 25.54 4.87
C ILE A 251 -15.03 25.99 5.72
N GLY A 252 -15.20 25.40 6.92
CA GLY A 252 -16.15 25.81 7.96
C GLY A 252 -17.49 26.37 7.45
N ASN A 253 -18.04 27.35 8.17
CA ASN A 253 -19.22 28.13 7.73
C ASN A 253 -18.83 29.40 6.95
N LYS A 254 -17.68 29.39 6.27
CA LYS A 254 -17.22 30.59 5.55
C LYS A 254 -17.95 30.72 4.22
N SER A 255 -18.34 31.95 3.86
CA SER A 255 -18.97 32.26 2.57
C SER A 255 -18.01 32.23 1.40
N SER A 256 -16.70 32.27 1.66
CA SER A 256 -15.64 32.21 0.65
C SER A 256 -14.48 31.35 1.15
N ILE A 257 -14.00 30.46 0.28
CA ILE A 257 -12.94 29.50 0.57
C ILE A 257 -11.65 29.98 -0.14
N PRO A 258 -10.56 30.25 0.60
CA PRO A 258 -9.30 30.69 0.00
C PRO A 258 -8.61 29.53 -0.71
N LYS A 259 -8.73 29.46 -2.04
CA LYS A 259 -8.18 28.38 -2.88
C LYS A 259 -6.70 28.11 -2.63
N ASP A 260 -5.90 29.18 -2.51
CA ASP A 260 -4.45 29.12 -2.26
C ASP A 260 -4.07 28.45 -0.92
N GLN A 261 -5.02 28.35 0.02
CA GLN A 261 -4.80 27.67 1.30
C GLN A 261 -5.37 26.25 1.32
N VAL A 262 -6.50 26.01 0.66
CA VAL A 262 -7.13 24.68 0.68
C VAL A 262 -6.56 23.69 -0.33
N TYR A 263 -6.09 24.17 -1.50
CA TYR A 263 -5.55 23.28 -2.54
C TYR A 263 -4.28 22.54 -2.10
N PRO A 264 -3.27 23.20 -1.49
CA PRO A 264 -2.10 22.49 -0.98
C PRO A 264 -2.46 21.42 0.07
N ARG A 265 -3.50 21.67 0.87
CA ARG A 265 -3.99 20.72 1.88
C ARG A 265 -4.70 19.52 1.25
N PHE A 266 -5.54 19.73 0.23
CA PHE A 266 -6.14 18.63 -0.51
C PHE A 266 -5.09 17.78 -1.24
N ASP A 267 -4.07 18.42 -1.84
CA ASP A 267 -2.95 17.71 -2.44
C ASP A 267 -2.22 16.85 -1.39
N SER A 268 -1.84 17.45 -0.26
CA SER A 268 -1.19 16.73 0.85
C SER A 268 -2.04 15.57 1.37
N LEU A 269 -3.34 15.79 1.59
CA LEU A 269 -4.29 14.77 2.06
C LEU A 269 -4.35 13.57 1.11
N SER A 270 -4.38 13.81 -0.21
CA SER A 270 -4.36 12.75 -1.23
C SER A 270 -3.06 11.94 -1.21
N GLN A 271 -1.93 12.61 -1.02
CA GLN A 271 -0.63 11.93 -0.93
C GLN A 271 -0.53 11.07 0.34
N ILE A 272 -0.93 11.61 1.50
CA ILE A 272 -0.96 10.87 2.77
C ILE A 272 -1.88 9.65 2.66
N TYR A 273 -3.07 9.82 2.09
CA TYR A 273 -4.01 8.72 1.85
C TYR A 273 -3.41 7.63 0.96
N SER A 274 -2.72 8.02 -0.11
CA SER A 274 -2.07 7.07 -1.02
C SER A 274 -0.96 6.28 -0.32
N GLN A 275 -0.19 6.92 0.56
CA GLN A 275 0.84 6.27 1.37
C GLN A 275 0.23 5.31 2.40
N LEU A 276 -0.83 5.72 3.10
CA LEU A 276 -1.55 4.86 4.05
C LEU A 276 -2.11 3.61 3.36
N LEU A 277 -2.66 3.75 2.15
CA LEU A 277 -3.17 2.62 1.39
C LEU A 277 -2.06 1.65 0.97
N GLU A 278 -0.88 2.17 0.59
CA GLU A 278 0.29 1.33 0.29
C GLU A 278 0.78 0.58 1.53
N GLU A 279 0.91 1.24 2.68
CA GLU A 279 1.31 0.60 3.94
C GLU A 279 0.33 -0.52 4.33
N LYS A 280 -0.98 -0.27 4.25
CA LYS A 280 -2.01 -1.31 4.45
C LYS A 280 -1.81 -2.49 3.51
N ASN A 281 -1.62 -2.24 2.22
CA ASN A 281 -1.44 -3.29 1.22
C ASN A 281 -0.17 -4.13 1.49
N LEU A 282 0.91 -3.48 1.90
CA LEU A 282 2.14 -4.15 2.32
C LEU A 282 1.90 -5.02 3.55
N ALA A 283 1.20 -4.52 4.57
CA ALA A 283 0.87 -5.31 5.76
C ALA A 283 0.05 -6.57 5.44
N VAL A 284 -0.88 -6.49 4.47
CA VAL A 284 -1.63 -7.67 3.97
C VAL A 284 -0.70 -8.66 3.29
N LEU A 285 0.19 -8.20 2.40
CA LEU A 285 1.20 -9.05 1.74
C LEU A 285 2.12 -9.74 2.76
N ARG A 286 2.56 -9.02 3.79
CA ARG A 286 3.38 -9.57 4.89
C ARG A 286 2.63 -10.61 5.71
N SER A 287 1.31 -10.43 5.91
CA SER A 287 0.47 -11.44 6.56
C SER A 287 0.37 -12.73 5.74
N GLU A 288 0.32 -12.62 4.41
CA GLU A 288 0.37 -13.79 3.52
C GLU A 288 1.72 -14.50 3.56
N LEU A 289 2.84 -13.76 3.59
CA LEU A 289 4.18 -14.35 3.75
C LEU A 289 4.34 -15.05 5.10
N PHE A 290 3.79 -14.47 6.15
CA PHE A 290 3.80 -15.08 7.47
C PHE A 290 3.06 -16.43 7.46
N ARG A 291 1.93 -16.54 6.75
CA ARG A 291 1.24 -17.83 6.58
C ARG A 291 2.11 -18.88 5.88
N VAL A 292 2.88 -18.48 4.86
CA VAL A 292 3.85 -19.39 4.21
C VAL A 292 4.87 -19.90 5.22
N LEU A 293 5.40 -19.03 6.09
CA LEU A 293 6.29 -19.46 7.17
C LEU A 293 5.59 -20.45 8.11
N LEU A 294 4.37 -20.17 8.55
CA LEU A 294 3.63 -21.08 9.42
C LEU A 294 3.39 -22.47 8.81
N GLU A 295 3.21 -22.59 7.50
CA GLU A 295 3.15 -23.89 6.81
C GLU A 295 4.46 -24.67 6.96
N TYR A 296 5.61 -24.00 6.85
CA TYR A 296 6.90 -24.63 7.09
C TYR A 296 7.12 -24.96 8.57
N LYS A 297 6.64 -24.14 9.51
CA LYS A 297 6.68 -24.45 10.95
C LYS A 297 6.00 -25.78 11.28
N GLN A 298 4.92 -26.17 10.58
CA GLN A 298 4.26 -27.46 10.82
C GLN A 298 5.16 -28.67 10.51
N SER A 299 6.14 -28.50 9.62
CA SER A 299 7.16 -29.52 9.33
C SER A 299 8.31 -29.55 10.34
N MET A 300 8.32 -28.61 11.29
CA MET A 300 9.30 -28.51 12.36
C MET A 300 8.92 -29.45 13.50
N THR A 301 9.86 -30.28 13.94
CA THR A 301 9.67 -31.14 15.11
C THR A 301 9.61 -30.28 16.38
N ASN A 302 8.58 -30.53 17.20
CA ASN A 302 8.26 -29.75 18.41
C ASN A 302 8.74 -30.40 19.72
N GLN A 303 9.61 -31.42 19.67
CA GLN A 303 10.04 -32.19 20.84
C GLN A 303 11.42 -31.75 21.35
#